data_AF-A0A7S0JEJ5-F1
#
_entry.id   AF-A0A7S0JEJ5-F1
#
_cell.length_a   1.000
_cell.length_b   1.000
_cell.length_c   1.000
_cell.angle_alpha   90.00
_cell.angle_beta   90.00
_cell.angle_gamma   90.00
#
_symmetry.space_group_name_H-M   'P 1'
#
loop_
_entity.id
_entity.type
_entity.pdbx_description
1 polymer ?
#
loop_
_entity_poly.entity_id
_entity_poly.type
_entity_poly.pdbx_seq_one_letter_code
_entity_poly.pdbx_strand_id
1 'polypeptide(L)'
;LRVTGDLVSAEERTAAERRYPEWHPQRHLTIDAPQRAAVRDALALSRALNATLVMPELYCWCDRYWGFTSRCRFPDAPASMRLPFRCTMDSLFDVTRWATKGVPYREAAFLDHPNVPRSPPLCFSYA
;
A
#
# COMPACT_ATOMS: atom_id res chain seq x y z
N LEU A 1 -3.46 -14.04 -4.42
CA LEU A 1 -1.99 -13.83 -4.33
C LEU A 1 -1.72 -12.76 -3.28
N ARG A 2 -0.84 -13.01 -2.29
CA ARG A 2 -0.43 -12.03 -1.25
C ARG A 2 1.07 -11.78 -1.38
N VAL A 3 1.48 -10.52 -1.35
CA VAL A 3 2.90 -10.14 -1.26
C VAL A 3 3.31 -10.14 0.21
N THR A 4 4.44 -10.75 0.53
CA THR A 4 4.97 -10.90 1.90
C THR A 4 6.37 -10.33 2.00
N GLY A 5 6.73 -9.81 3.18
CA GLY A 5 8.04 -9.20 3.43
C GLY A 5 8.03 -7.67 3.25
N ASP A 6 9.15 -7.06 3.60
CA ASP A 6 9.33 -5.61 3.48
C ASP A 6 9.45 -5.20 2.01
N LEU A 7 8.62 -4.24 1.60
CA LEU A 7 8.62 -3.72 0.22
C LEU A 7 9.74 -2.71 -0.06
N VAL A 8 10.39 -2.23 1.00
CA VAL A 8 11.48 -1.23 0.95
C VAL A 8 12.60 -1.74 1.83
N SER A 9 13.83 -1.78 1.30
CA SER A 9 14.96 -2.20 2.13
C SER A 9 15.28 -1.16 3.21
N ALA A 10 15.84 -1.63 4.33
CA ALA A 10 16.26 -0.76 5.42
C ALA A 10 17.34 0.27 4.97
N GLU A 11 18.20 -0.13 4.03
CA GLU A 11 19.24 0.72 3.45
C GLU A 11 18.63 1.84 2.60
N GLU A 12 17.75 1.51 1.65
CA GLU A 12 17.07 2.50 0.79
C GLU A 12 16.28 3.50 1.62
N ARG A 13 15.56 3.00 2.64
CA ARG A 13 14.85 3.84 3.60
C ARG A 13 15.84 4.79 4.28
N THR A 14 16.89 4.27 4.91
CA THR A 14 17.86 5.09 5.65
C THR A 14 18.52 6.15 4.75
N ALA A 15 18.85 5.79 3.51
CA ALA A 15 19.44 6.71 2.54
C ALA A 15 18.48 7.87 2.21
N ALA A 16 17.19 7.58 1.99
CA ALA A 16 16.18 8.59 1.72
C ALA A 16 15.92 9.49 2.95
N GLU A 17 15.88 8.91 4.15
CA GLU A 17 15.68 9.65 5.41
C GLU A 17 16.85 10.58 5.74
N ARG A 18 18.08 10.23 5.35
CA ARG A 18 19.25 11.12 5.46
C ARG A 18 19.22 12.26 4.44
N ARG A 19 18.72 11.99 3.24
CA ARG A 19 18.69 12.96 2.14
C ARG A 19 17.56 13.97 2.28
N TYR A 20 16.39 13.53 2.78
CA TYR A 20 15.19 14.35 2.86
C TYR A 20 14.64 14.34 4.29
N PRO A 21 14.44 15.52 4.92
CA PRO A 21 13.86 15.59 6.26
C PRO A 21 12.41 15.07 6.27
N GLU A 22 11.91 14.69 7.45
CA GLU A 22 10.57 14.11 7.64
C GLU A 22 9.44 14.89 6.98
N TRP A 23 9.55 16.22 6.98
CA TRP A 23 8.53 17.13 6.48
C TRP A 23 8.60 17.39 4.96
N HIS A 24 9.55 16.79 4.25
CA HIS A 24 9.79 17.06 2.83
C HIS A 24 9.08 16.02 1.96
N PRO A 25 8.18 16.41 1.03
CA PRO A 25 7.40 15.46 0.22
C PRO A 25 8.25 14.47 -0.58
N GLN A 26 9.46 14.89 -0.98
CA GLN A 26 10.40 14.01 -1.68
C GLN A 26 10.84 12.79 -0.84
N ARG A 27 10.82 12.87 0.50
CA ARG A 27 11.06 11.71 1.37
C ARG A 27 10.01 10.63 1.09
N HIS A 28 8.74 11.01 1.08
CA HIS A 28 7.64 10.12 0.75
C HIS A 28 7.78 9.53 -0.66
N LEU A 29 7.95 10.39 -1.68
CA LEU A 29 8.05 9.94 -3.07
C LEU A 29 9.24 9.01 -3.35
N THR A 30 10.33 9.15 -2.59
CA THR A 30 11.53 8.31 -2.73
C THR A 30 11.33 6.95 -2.05
N ILE A 31 10.83 6.96 -0.81
CA ILE A 31 10.67 5.73 -0.02
C ILE A 31 9.48 4.90 -0.51
N ASP A 32 8.43 5.52 -1.06
CA ASP A 32 7.25 4.80 -1.53
C ASP A 32 7.37 4.24 -2.95
N ALA A 33 8.38 4.65 -3.72
CA ALA A 33 8.54 4.22 -5.10
C ALA A 33 8.72 2.69 -5.21
N PRO A 34 9.53 2.02 -4.37
CA PRO A 34 9.59 0.56 -4.34
C PRO A 34 8.25 -0.09 -3.97
N GLN A 35 7.48 0.48 -3.02
CA GLN A 35 6.14 -0.03 -2.66
C GLN A 35 5.20 -0.01 -3.88
N ARG A 36 5.19 1.09 -4.64
CA ARG A 36 4.38 1.19 -5.86
C ARG A 36 4.86 0.25 -6.97
N ALA A 37 6.16 0.05 -7.11
CA ALA A 37 6.73 -0.91 -8.05
C ALA A 37 6.28 -2.34 -7.71
N ALA A 38 6.38 -2.73 -6.43
CA ALA A 38 5.94 -4.05 -5.97
C ALA A 38 4.44 -4.28 -6.21
N VAL A 39 3.58 -3.27 -5.97
CA VAL A 39 2.14 -3.37 -6.28
C VAL A 39 1.89 -3.52 -7.78
N ARG A 40 2.59 -2.76 -8.63
CA ARG A 40 2.49 -2.89 -10.10
C ARG A 40 2.84 -4.31 -10.54
N ASP A 41 3.94 -4.85 -10.02
CA ASP A 41 4.43 -6.17 -10.39
C ASP A 41 3.48 -7.27 -9.88
N ALA A 42 2.95 -7.12 -8.66
CA ALA A 42 1.96 -8.02 -8.09
C ALA A 42 0.63 -8.01 -8.86
N LEU A 43 0.19 -6.86 -9.39
CA LEU A 43 -0.97 -6.77 -10.28
C LEU A 43 -0.74 -7.47 -11.63
N ALA A 44 0.48 -7.38 -12.18
CA ALA A 44 0.82 -8.10 -13.40
C ALA A 44 0.76 -9.62 -13.17
N LEU A 45 1.33 -10.09 -12.05
CA LEU A 45 1.26 -11.49 -11.65
C LEU A 45 -0.17 -11.95 -11.38
N SER A 46 -0.98 -11.15 -10.67
CA SER A 46 -2.36 -11.52 -10.38
C SER A 46 -3.18 -11.68 -11.66
N ARG A 47 -2.95 -10.80 -12.65
CA ARG A 47 -3.55 -10.94 -13.98
C ARG A 47 -3.10 -12.20 -14.71
N ALA A 48 -1.80 -12.47 -14.74
CA ALA A 48 -1.25 -13.67 -15.40
C ALA A 48 -1.77 -14.98 -14.78
N LEU A 49 -2.04 -14.99 -13.47
CA LEU A 49 -2.53 -16.14 -12.73
C LEU A 49 -4.06 -16.22 -12.62
N ASN A 50 -4.79 -15.29 -13.24
CA ASN A 50 -6.25 -15.13 -13.06
C ASN A 50 -6.66 -15.10 -11.58
N ALA A 51 -5.88 -14.42 -10.74
CA ALA A 51 -6.05 -14.35 -9.31
C ALA A 51 -6.42 -12.94 -8.85
N THR A 52 -7.14 -12.84 -7.73
CA THR A 52 -7.33 -11.57 -7.02
C THR A 52 -6.06 -11.23 -6.22
N LEU A 53 -5.60 -9.99 -6.35
CA LEU A 53 -4.48 -9.48 -5.55
C LEU A 53 -4.96 -9.10 -4.15
N VAL A 54 -4.38 -9.68 -3.12
CA VAL A 54 -4.45 -9.13 -1.77
C VAL A 54 -3.29 -8.15 -1.65
N MET A 55 -3.62 -6.87 -1.48
CA MET A 55 -2.63 -5.79 -1.42
C MET A 55 -1.65 -6.01 -0.26
N PRO A 56 -0.38 -5.60 -0.40
CA PRO A 56 0.51 -5.55 0.74
C PRO A 56 0.08 -4.43 1.71
N GLU A 57 0.61 -4.48 2.93
CA GLU A 57 0.55 -3.31 3.82
C GLU A 57 1.39 -2.19 3.22
N LEU A 58 0.84 -0.97 3.21
CA LEU A 58 1.45 0.21 2.62
C LEU A 58 1.77 1.22 3.72
N TYR A 59 2.87 1.95 3.56
CA TYR A 59 3.27 3.00 4.49
C TYR A 59 3.38 4.36 3.80
N CYS A 60 3.02 5.41 4.53
CA CYS A 60 3.15 6.79 4.07
C CYS A 60 4.02 7.62 5.02
N TRP A 61 4.85 8.45 4.40
CA TRP A 61 5.72 9.43 5.05
C TRP A 61 5.20 10.87 4.83
N CYS A 62 4.04 11.01 4.18
CA CYS A 62 3.35 12.27 3.99
C CYS A 62 1.86 11.99 3.87
N ASP A 63 1.03 12.89 4.41
CA ASP A 63 -0.41 12.86 4.14
C ASP A 63 -0.69 13.25 2.69
N ARG A 64 -1.57 12.49 2.03
CA ARG A 64 -2.22 12.91 0.79
C ARG A 64 -3.47 13.70 1.16
N TYR A 65 -3.41 15.01 0.96
CA TYR A 65 -4.53 15.91 1.25
C TYR A 65 -4.83 16.80 0.04
N TRP A 66 -6.10 17.16 -0.15
CA TRP A 66 -6.53 17.98 -1.28
C TRP A 66 -6.12 19.46 -1.12
N GLY A 67 -5.91 19.92 0.12
CA GLY A 67 -5.45 21.26 0.44
C GLY A 67 -3.95 21.34 0.73
N PHE A 68 -3.54 22.36 1.48
CA PHE A 68 -2.15 22.52 1.89
C PHE A 68 -1.80 21.61 3.06
N THR A 69 -0.68 20.90 2.95
CA THR A 69 -0.08 20.16 4.06
C THR A 69 0.91 21.05 4.80
N SER A 70 0.99 20.89 6.12
CA SER A 70 2.03 21.52 6.94
C SER A 70 2.99 20.42 7.36
N ARG A 71 4.26 20.55 6.97
CA ARG A 71 5.31 19.57 7.28
C ARG A 71 4.94 18.13 6.88
N CYS A 72 4.45 17.94 5.66
CA CYS A 72 3.95 16.65 5.17
C CYS A 72 2.77 16.06 5.96
N ARG A 73 2.04 16.88 6.73
CA ARG A 73 0.86 16.45 7.49
C ARG A 73 -0.37 17.25 7.12
N PHE A 74 -1.55 16.66 7.30
CA PHE A 74 -2.78 17.41 7.42
C PHE A 74 -2.66 18.41 8.57
N PRO A 75 -3.04 19.70 8.41
CA PRO A 75 -2.78 20.74 9.42
C PRO A 75 -3.29 20.42 10.83
N ASP A 76 -4.45 19.77 10.94
CA ASP A 76 -5.05 19.40 12.24
C ASP A 76 -4.80 17.94 12.62
N ALA A 77 -3.80 17.29 12.00
CA ALA A 77 -3.42 15.93 12.35
C ALA A 77 -2.96 15.88 13.81
N PRO A 78 -3.48 14.93 14.62
CA PRO A 78 -3.04 14.77 16.00
C PRO A 78 -1.53 14.58 16.10
N ALA A 79 -0.91 15.18 17.12
CA ALA A 79 0.52 14.97 17.40
C ALA A 79 0.86 13.50 17.67
N SER A 80 -0.11 12.70 18.11
CA SER A 80 0.00 11.25 18.32
C SER A 80 0.15 10.45 17.03
N MET A 81 -0.30 10.97 15.89
CA MET A 81 -0.18 10.29 14.60
C MET A 81 1.24 10.48 14.05
N ARG A 82 2.16 9.55 14.31
CA ARG A 82 3.56 9.68 13.90
C ARG A 82 3.78 9.17 12.47
N LEU A 83 4.76 9.76 11.77
CA LEU A 83 5.25 9.24 10.50
C LEU A 83 6.34 8.16 10.74
N PRO A 84 6.41 7.11 9.92
CA PRO A 84 5.40 6.72 8.94
C PRO A 84 4.17 6.08 9.61
N PHE A 85 3.01 6.19 8.97
CA PHE A 85 1.79 5.49 9.38
C PHE A 85 1.35 4.48 8.33
N ARG A 86 0.55 3.50 8.74
CA ARG A 86 -0.08 2.54 7.83
C ARG A 86 -1.05 3.26 6.93
N CYS A 87 -0.78 3.23 5.64
CA CYS A 87 -1.46 4.02 4.65
C CYS A 87 -2.67 3.29 4.07
N THR A 88 -3.75 4.04 3.86
CA THR A 88 -4.88 3.53 3.11
C THR A 88 -4.52 3.45 1.62
N MET A 89 -5.17 2.56 0.88
CA MET A 89 -4.82 2.33 -0.52
C MET A 89 -5.08 3.55 -1.41
N ASP A 90 -6.16 4.28 -1.14
CA ASP A 90 -6.56 5.52 -1.81
C ASP A 90 -5.59 6.69 -1.55
N SER A 91 -4.73 6.57 -0.53
CA SER A 91 -3.67 7.54 -0.28
C SER A 91 -2.51 7.44 -1.30
N LEU A 92 -2.31 6.27 -1.92
CA LEU A 92 -1.23 6.03 -2.88
C LEU A 92 -1.73 5.78 -4.32
N PHE A 93 -2.94 5.25 -4.48
CA PHE A 93 -3.49 4.81 -5.76
C PHE A 93 -4.88 5.40 -6.02
N ASP A 94 -5.21 5.60 -7.29
CA ASP A 94 -6.56 5.97 -7.72
C ASP A 94 -7.46 4.73 -7.74
N VAL A 95 -8.00 4.38 -6.56
CA VAL A 95 -8.86 3.21 -6.37
C VAL A 95 -10.19 3.32 -7.11
N THR A 96 -10.69 4.54 -7.34
CA THR A 96 -11.91 4.79 -8.12
C THR A 96 -11.69 4.34 -9.56
N ARG A 97 -10.58 4.75 -10.17
CA ARG A 97 -10.23 4.32 -11.53
C ARG A 97 -9.99 2.81 -11.62
N TRP A 98 -9.47 2.18 -10.57
CA TRP A 98 -9.28 0.74 -10.52
C TRP A 98 -10.63 0.01 -10.47
N ALA A 99 -11.57 0.50 -9.68
CA ALA A 99 -12.93 -0.02 -9.61
C ALA A 99 -13.65 0.10 -10.97
N THR A 100 -13.58 1.25 -11.64
CA THR A 100 -14.15 1.44 -12.99
C THR A 100 -13.55 0.49 -14.02
N LYS A 101 -12.28 0.10 -13.87
CA LYS A 101 -11.59 -0.84 -14.75
C LYS A 101 -11.75 -2.31 -14.34
N GLY A 102 -12.53 -2.60 -13.30
CA GLY A 102 -12.75 -3.96 -12.80
C GLY A 102 -11.46 -4.66 -12.34
N VAL A 103 -10.49 -3.92 -11.80
CA VAL A 103 -9.24 -4.51 -11.29
C VAL A 103 -9.57 -5.35 -10.05
N PRO A 104 -9.29 -6.67 -10.03
CA PRO A 104 -9.60 -7.52 -8.90
C PRO A 104 -8.53 -7.37 -7.80
N TYR A 105 -8.87 -6.66 -6.72
CA TYR A 105 -8.01 -6.53 -5.55
C TYR A 105 -8.79 -6.61 -4.23
N ARG A 106 -8.07 -6.86 -3.14
CA ARG A 106 -8.53 -6.83 -1.74
C ARG A 106 -7.52 -6.09 -0.87
N GLU A 107 -7.97 -5.53 0.24
CA GLU A 107 -7.16 -4.85 1.25
C GLU A 107 -6.18 -5.79 1.95
N ALA A 108 -5.13 -5.23 2.56
CA ALA A 108 -4.05 -6.01 3.15
C ALA A 108 -4.49 -6.97 4.26
N ALA A 109 -5.45 -6.55 5.08
CA ALA A 109 -5.99 -7.33 6.20
C ALA A 109 -7.16 -8.26 5.79
N PHE A 110 -7.45 -8.40 4.50
CA PHE A 110 -8.60 -9.17 4.01
C PHE A 110 -8.62 -10.61 4.55
N LEU A 111 -7.47 -11.29 4.53
CA LEU A 111 -7.35 -12.68 4.99
C LEU A 111 -7.43 -12.82 6.51
N ASP A 112 -7.28 -11.73 7.25
CA ASP A 112 -7.32 -11.71 8.71
C ASP A 112 -8.77 -11.46 9.22
N HIS A 113 -9.71 -11.13 8.32
CA HIS A 113 -11.09 -10.87 8.67
C HIS A 113 -11.83 -12.16 9.10
N PRO A 114 -12.58 -12.16 10.21
CA PRO A 114 -13.19 -13.37 10.77
C PRO A 114 -14.20 -14.05 9.84
N ASN A 115 -14.84 -13.29 8.94
CA ASN A 115 -15.79 -13.80 7.97
C ASN A 115 -15.14 -14.35 6.69
N VAL A 116 -13.82 -14.25 6.53
CA VAL A 116 -13.10 -14.85 5.40
C VAL A 116 -12.72 -16.29 5.77
N PRO A 117 -13.16 -17.31 4.99
CA PRO A 117 -12.79 -18.70 5.25
C PRO A 117 -11.26 -18.85 5.24
N ARG A 118 -10.69 -19.40 6.33
CA ARG A 118 -9.23 -19.60 6.46
C ARG A 118 -8.69 -20.66 5.51
N SER A 119 -9.57 -21.54 5.04
CA SER A 119 -9.29 -22.52 4.01
C SER A 119 -10.26 -22.31 2.84
N PRO A 120 -9.83 -22.47 1.59
CA PRO A 120 -10.78 -22.62 0.50
C PRO A 120 -11.72 -23.78 0.84
N PRO A 121 -13.03 -23.69 0.54
CA PRO A 121 -13.90 -24.85 0.64
C PRO A 121 -13.29 -26.00 -0.19
N LEU A 122 -13.44 -27.24 0.28
CA LEU A 122 -12.92 -28.47 -0.33
C LEU A 122 -13.46 -28.76 -1.77
N CYS A 123 -13.97 -27.77 -2.49
CA CYS A 123 -14.68 -27.89 -3.76
C CYS A 123 -13.85 -27.54 -5.01
N PHE A 124 -12.51 -27.45 -4.92
CA PHE A 124 -11.66 -27.58 -6.10
C PHE A 124 -11.23 -29.05 -6.28
N SER A 125 -12.22 -29.93 -6.41
CA SER A 125 -12.05 -31.15 -7.20
C SER A 125 -12.13 -30.72 -8.66
N TYR A 126 -11.01 -30.88 -9.37
CA TYR A 126 -10.88 -30.71 -10.81
C TYR A 126 -12.13 -31.17 -11.58
N ALA A 127 -12.59 -30.32 -12.50
CA ALA A 127 -13.35 -30.71 -13.68
C ALA A 127 -12.80 -29.93 -14.87
#